data_AF-A0A5C1A8J4-F1
#
_entry.id   AF-A0A5C1A8J4-F1
#
_cell.length_a   1.000
_cell.length_b   1.000
_cell.length_c   1.000
_cell.angle_alpha   90.00
_cell.angle_beta   90.00
_cell.angle_gamma   90.00
#
_symmetry.space_group_name_H-M   'P 1'
#
loop_
_entity.id
_entity.type
_entity.pdbx_description
1 polymer ?
#
loop_
_entity_poly.entity_id
_entity_poly.type
_entity_poly.pdbx_seq_one_letter_code
_entity_poly.pdbx_strand_id
1 'polypeptide(L)'
;MMRRRLLLSVLLTSLAATGCLFKNQRNSIAKPTPPLPSPLAKAQPPKPVLPVAAPTPSPATTAANTLPDESEYKAVPIPAPPQPVAEIIPTAARSAEPSADTSDDEKKRLLERLREKRDERREERAKDAPKLPSATTPKDAPPKAAAAPADGLTVAKQVYALAYAKYEKLNDYEVHMVRREVVGGKETPTEEIQFQYRKQPFSVYMKNIGENGKGREVLYVEGKFDGLMHVVTGQGDNRLIGAGFKTSLRPDSSMATAKSRHKITEAGAGNMLVKLDKAIKSAEAGRSAIKSLGTVQRKDQPTPVDGIEIPIAAGDDSTLPKGGKWTLYFDLKSDSPGYGNLAVQVTTDEKDREVEYYCFTNWKVPANLTDADFHPDRLGAKKK
;
A
#
# COMPACT_ATOMS: atom_id res chain seq x y z
N MET A 1 -35.72 56.49 37.80
CA MET A 1 -36.31 57.03 36.55
C MET A 1 -36.21 55.96 35.47
N MET A 2 -37.35 55.47 35.00
CA MET A 2 -37.54 54.42 33.99
C MET A 2 -37.24 54.90 32.57
N ARG A 3 -36.80 54.00 31.68
CA ARG A 3 -37.17 53.88 30.24
C ARG A 3 -36.63 52.52 29.73
N ARG A 4 -37.49 51.49 29.64
CA ARG A 4 -38.30 51.02 28.47
C ARG A 4 -37.43 50.44 27.34
N ARG A 5 -37.37 49.09 27.19
CA ARG A 5 -38.23 48.17 26.38
C ARG A 5 -37.88 48.18 24.88
N LEU A 6 -37.49 47.03 24.30
CA LEU A 6 -38.36 46.20 23.44
C LEU A 6 -37.69 44.86 23.05
N LEU A 7 -38.36 43.74 23.37
CA LEU A 7 -38.22 42.44 22.69
C LEU A 7 -38.93 42.51 21.33
N LEU A 8 -38.48 41.73 20.33
CA LEU A 8 -39.39 41.18 19.33
C LEU A 8 -38.89 39.83 18.80
N SER A 9 -39.56 38.76 19.24
CA SER A 9 -39.65 37.47 18.57
C SER A 9 -40.62 37.57 17.38
N VAL A 10 -40.33 36.91 16.27
CA VAL A 10 -41.35 36.52 15.28
C VAL A 10 -41.14 35.07 14.86
N LEU A 11 -42.21 34.31 15.00
CA LEU A 11 -42.42 32.91 14.68
C LEU A 11 -43.51 32.86 13.59
N LEU A 12 -43.53 31.78 12.79
CA LEU A 12 -44.66 31.30 11.96
C LEU A 12 -44.92 32.10 10.64
N THR A 13 -45.29 31.54 9.49
CA THR A 13 -46.20 30.42 9.19
C THR A 13 -45.98 29.80 7.79
N SER A 14 -46.43 28.54 7.68
CA SER A 14 -46.68 27.67 6.51
C SER A 14 -47.49 28.29 5.36
N LEU A 15 -47.31 27.77 4.12
CA LEU A 15 -48.42 27.56 3.19
C LEU A 15 -48.11 26.44 2.16
N ALA A 16 -48.99 25.45 2.11
CA ALA A 16 -49.13 24.47 1.05
C ALA A 16 -50.38 24.81 0.22
N ALA A 17 -50.33 24.67 -1.10
CA ALA A 17 -51.51 24.51 -1.97
C ALA A 17 -51.13 23.98 -3.36
N THR A 18 -51.44 22.71 -3.59
CA THR A 18 -52.31 22.15 -4.64
C THR A 18 -52.48 22.88 -5.98
N GLY A 19 -52.37 22.14 -7.10
CA GLY A 19 -53.21 22.43 -8.27
C GLY A 19 -52.72 22.00 -9.67
N CYS A 20 -53.22 20.85 -10.12
CA CYS A 20 -53.76 20.56 -11.46
C CYS A 20 -52.89 20.38 -12.73
N LEU A 21 -52.97 19.13 -13.23
CA LEU A 21 -53.30 18.68 -14.59
C LEU A 21 -52.73 19.43 -15.81
N PHE A 22 -51.94 18.72 -16.63
CA PHE A 22 -52.21 18.61 -18.08
C PHE A 22 -51.86 17.22 -18.60
N LYS A 23 -52.87 16.59 -19.20
CA LYS A 23 -52.87 15.38 -20.00
C LYS A 23 -52.55 15.83 -21.42
N ASN A 24 -51.56 15.28 -22.13
CA ASN A 24 -51.70 15.18 -23.58
C ASN A 24 -50.96 14.01 -24.21
N GLN A 25 -51.67 13.45 -25.19
CA GLN A 25 -51.49 12.21 -25.91
C GLN A 25 -50.72 12.47 -27.22
N ARG A 26 -50.10 11.40 -27.75
CA ARG A 26 -49.74 11.17 -29.17
C ARG A 26 -48.58 11.98 -29.77
N ASN A 27 -47.45 11.31 -30.01
CA ASN A 27 -47.16 10.79 -31.35
C ASN A 27 -45.96 9.83 -31.33
N SER A 28 -46.28 8.56 -31.60
CA SER A 28 -45.33 7.52 -31.99
C SER A 28 -44.95 7.76 -33.46
N ILE A 29 -43.73 8.23 -33.70
CA ILE A 29 -43.09 8.14 -35.02
C ILE A 29 -42.11 6.98 -34.94
N ALA A 30 -42.45 5.91 -35.67
CA ALA A 30 -41.62 4.73 -35.85
C ALA A 30 -40.28 5.12 -36.50
N LYS A 31 -39.17 4.68 -35.90
CA LYS A 31 -37.86 4.65 -36.56
C LYS A 31 -37.82 3.45 -37.52
N PRO A 32 -37.22 3.59 -38.72
CA PRO A 32 -37.08 2.48 -39.65
C PRO A 32 -36.17 1.40 -39.07
N THR A 33 -36.69 0.18 -39.05
CA THR A 33 -35.99 -1.06 -38.73
C THR A 33 -34.86 -1.30 -39.74
N PRO A 34 -33.62 -1.61 -39.31
CA PRO A 34 -32.58 -2.04 -40.24
C PRO A 34 -32.95 -3.42 -40.83
N PRO A 35 -32.55 -3.72 -42.09
CA PRO A 35 -32.87 -4.99 -42.72
C PRO A 35 -32.23 -6.17 -41.98
N LEU A 36 -33.01 -7.25 -41.88
CA LEU A 36 -32.60 -8.55 -41.36
C LEU A 36 -31.36 -9.08 -42.13
N PRO A 37 -30.38 -9.70 -41.46
CA PRO A 37 -29.31 -10.42 -42.14
C PRO A 37 -29.86 -11.64 -42.89
N SER A 38 -29.35 -11.85 -44.10
CA SER A 38 -29.66 -12.97 -44.99
C SER A 38 -29.46 -14.35 -44.32
N PRO A 39 -30.23 -15.38 -44.74
CA PRO A 39 -30.16 -16.70 -44.13
C PRO A 39 -28.83 -17.42 -44.41
N LEU A 40 -28.19 -17.81 -43.30
CA LEU A 40 -27.23 -18.89 -43.09
C LEU A 40 -26.87 -19.74 -44.32
N ALA A 41 -25.60 -19.62 -44.74
CA ALA A 41 -24.91 -20.68 -45.46
C ALA A 41 -24.85 -21.95 -44.60
N LYS A 42 -25.21 -23.09 -45.21
CA LYS A 42 -25.16 -24.41 -44.58
C LYS A 42 -23.73 -24.74 -44.16
N ALA A 43 -23.54 -24.98 -42.86
CA ALA A 43 -22.29 -25.48 -42.30
C ALA A 43 -21.99 -26.90 -42.82
N GLN A 44 -20.75 -27.13 -43.24
CA GLN A 44 -20.22 -28.47 -43.50
C GLN A 44 -20.14 -29.27 -42.19
N PRO A 45 -20.42 -30.59 -42.20
CA PRO A 45 -20.26 -31.42 -41.02
C PRO A 45 -18.76 -31.56 -40.64
N PRO A 46 -18.43 -31.63 -39.34
CA PRO A 46 -17.06 -31.77 -38.88
C PRO A 46 -16.46 -33.14 -39.25
N LYS A 47 -15.18 -33.13 -39.63
CA LYS A 47 -14.38 -34.34 -39.84
C LYS A 47 -14.20 -35.12 -38.51
N PRO A 48 -14.17 -36.46 -38.53
CA PRO A 48 -13.98 -37.25 -37.32
C PRO A 48 -12.57 -37.06 -36.75
N VAL A 49 -12.50 -36.69 -35.47
CA VAL A 49 -11.26 -36.59 -34.70
C VAL A 49 -10.93 -37.97 -34.13
N LEU A 50 -9.70 -38.44 -34.39
CA LEU A 50 -9.15 -39.67 -33.83
C LEU A 50 -9.00 -39.57 -32.30
N PRO A 51 -9.17 -40.67 -31.53
CA PRO A 51 -9.07 -40.63 -30.09
C PRO A 51 -7.63 -40.38 -29.63
N VAL A 52 -7.42 -39.29 -28.88
CA VAL A 52 -6.17 -39.03 -28.16
C VAL A 52 -6.16 -39.89 -26.90
N ALA A 53 -5.10 -40.68 -26.75
CA ALA A 53 -4.86 -41.56 -25.61
C ALA A 53 -4.75 -40.77 -24.29
N ALA A 54 -5.32 -41.33 -23.22
CA ALA A 54 -5.24 -40.80 -21.87
C ALA A 54 -3.79 -40.84 -21.34
N PRO A 55 -3.30 -39.79 -20.65
CA PRO A 55 -2.02 -39.87 -19.97
C PRO A 55 -2.16 -40.70 -18.68
N THR A 56 -1.28 -41.69 -18.56
CA THR A 56 -1.02 -42.46 -17.33
C THR A 56 -0.55 -41.56 -16.18
N PRO A 57 -0.98 -41.79 -14.93
CA PRO A 57 -0.46 -41.07 -13.77
C PRO A 57 0.96 -41.53 -13.42
N SER A 58 1.91 -40.59 -13.36
CA SER A 58 3.24 -40.81 -12.77
C SER A 58 3.22 -40.55 -11.26
N PRO A 59 4.07 -41.26 -10.48
CA PRO A 59 3.89 -41.39 -9.04
C PRO A 59 4.31 -40.14 -8.26
N ALA A 60 3.55 -39.86 -7.21
CA ALA A 60 3.83 -38.82 -6.23
C ALA A 60 5.18 -39.08 -5.52
N THR A 61 6.10 -38.13 -5.65
CA THR A 61 7.29 -38.06 -4.79
C THR A 61 7.01 -37.05 -3.68
N THR A 62 6.89 -37.55 -2.46
CA THR A 62 6.85 -36.75 -1.23
C THR A 62 8.22 -36.11 -1.02
N ALA A 63 8.38 -34.84 -1.41
CA ALA A 63 9.55 -34.05 -1.06
C ALA A 63 9.21 -33.16 0.14
N ALA A 64 9.88 -33.41 1.27
CA ALA A 64 9.85 -32.55 2.43
C ALA A 64 10.57 -31.23 2.12
N ASN A 65 9.89 -30.09 2.33
CA ASN A 65 10.49 -28.76 2.30
C ASN A 65 11.60 -28.67 3.35
N THR A 66 12.85 -28.80 2.90
CA THR A 66 14.04 -28.43 3.69
C THR A 66 14.71 -27.31 2.93
N LEU A 67 14.93 -26.18 3.59
CA LEU A 67 15.68 -25.04 3.06
C LEU A 67 17.09 -25.52 2.63
N PRO A 68 17.65 -25.00 1.53
CA PRO A 68 19.00 -25.36 1.10
C PRO A 68 20.05 -24.96 2.14
N ASP A 69 21.08 -25.79 2.23
CA ASP A 69 22.22 -25.71 3.15
C ASP A 69 22.92 -24.33 3.13
N GLU A 70 23.38 -23.86 4.29
CA GLU A 70 23.99 -22.54 4.49
C GLU A 70 25.32 -22.36 3.72
N SER A 71 25.91 -23.44 3.22
CA SER A 71 27.23 -23.45 2.59
C SER A 71 27.29 -22.83 1.18
N GLU A 72 26.16 -22.46 0.58
CA GLU A 72 26.11 -21.91 -0.79
C GLU A 72 26.04 -20.37 -0.88
N TYR A 73 25.85 -19.64 0.22
CA TYR A 73 25.76 -18.18 0.19
C TYR A 73 27.14 -17.52 0.38
N LYS A 74 27.91 -17.42 -0.71
CA LYS A 74 29.05 -16.48 -0.73
C LYS A 74 28.52 -15.06 -0.56
N ALA A 75 29.03 -14.35 0.45
CA ALA A 75 28.72 -12.94 0.69
C ALA A 75 29.02 -12.11 -0.57
N VAL A 76 27.97 -11.63 -1.23
CA VAL A 76 28.08 -10.71 -2.37
C VAL A 76 28.18 -9.28 -1.80
N PRO A 77 29.21 -8.49 -2.16
CA PRO A 77 29.31 -7.10 -1.76
C PRO A 77 28.11 -6.30 -2.29
N ILE A 78 27.37 -5.68 -1.38
CA ILE A 78 26.23 -4.82 -1.71
C ILE A 78 26.76 -3.54 -2.39
N PRO A 79 26.33 -3.19 -3.61
CA PRO A 79 26.73 -1.93 -4.24
C PRO A 79 26.15 -0.75 -3.45
N ALA A 80 26.99 0.28 -3.24
CA ALA A 80 26.57 1.51 -2.59
C ALA A 80 25.45 2.20 -3.40
N PRO A 81 24.46 2.82 -2.75
CA PRO A 81 23.43 3.58 -3.45
C PRO A 81 24.06 4.70 -4.29
N PRO A 82 23.46 5.07 -5.43
CA PRO A 82 23.93 6.20 -6.23
C PRO A 82 23.90 7.47 -5.39
N GLN A 83 25.04 8.16 -5.34
CA GLN A 83 25.16 9.46 -4.69
C GLN A 83 24.25 10.47 -5.41
N PRO A 84 23.58 11.39 -4.68
CA PRO A 84 22.79 12.44 -5.32
C PRO A 84 23.70 13.32 -6.17
N VAL A 85 23.37 13.45 -7.45
CA VAL A 85 23.97 14.43 -8.37
C VAL A 85 23.67 15.82 -7.83
N ALA A 86 24.73 16.61 -7.62
CA ALA A 86 24.63 17.97 -7.12
C ALA A 86 23.78 18.84 -8.05
N GLU A 87 22.69 19.42 -7.51
CA GLU A 87 21.96 20.50 -8.16
C GLU A 87 22.85 21.74 -8.28
N ILE A 88 23.10 22.16 -9.51
CA ILE A 88 23.65 23.48 -9.81
C ILE A 88 22.50 24.48 -9.64
N ILE A 89 22.44 25.14 -8.49
CA ILE A 89 21.54 26.27 -8.26
C ILE A 89 22.25 27.56 -8.70
N PRO A 90 21.68 28.35 -9.63
CA PRO A 90 22.25 29.65 -9.97
C PRO A 90 21.99 30.67 -8.85
N THR A 91 23.05 31.38 -8.49
CA THR A 91 23.10 32.41 -7.45
C THR A 91 22.21 33.61 -7.78
N ALA A 92 21.27 33.96 -6.91
CA ALA A 92 20.62 35.27 -6.91
C ALA A 92 20.28 35.77 -5.50
N ALA A 93 20.81 36.96 -5.19
CA ALA A 93 20.33 38.00 -4.29
C ALA A 93 19.95 37.65 -2.83
N ARG A 94 20.92 37.96 -1.98
CA ARG A 94 20.88 38.26 -0.54
C ARG A 94 19.75 39.24 -0.17
N SER A 95 18.87 38.81 0.75
CA SER A 95 18.04 39.69 1.61
C SER A 95 18.02 39.10 3.02
N ALA A 96 18.12 39.99 4.02
CA ALA A 96 18.51 39.72 5.40
C ALA A 96 17.49 38.91 6.23
N GLU A 97 18.02 37.99 7.04
CA GLU A 97 17.33 37.41 8.21
C GLU A 97 17.70 38.19 9.49
N PRO A 98 16.79 38.31 10.47
CA PRO A 98 17.12 38.77 11.81
C PRO A 98 17.66 37.61 12.66
N SER A 99 18.84 37.82 13.26
CA SER A 99 19.50 36.88 14.16
C SER A 99 18.74 36.70 15.49
N ALA A 100 18.32 35.48 15.79
CA ALA A 100 17.95 35.05 17.14
C ALA A 100 19.11 34.24 17.75
N ASP A 101 20.08 34.97 18.29
CA ASP A 101 21.19 34.38 19.06
C ASP A 101 20.68 34.11 20.49
N THR A 102 20.32 32.87 20.77
CA THR A 102 20.11 32.40 22.15
C THR A 102 21.34 31.57 22.51
N SER A 103 22.09 32.07 23.50
CA SER A 103 23.38 31.49 23.88
C SER A 103 23.22 30.04 24.34
N ASP A 104 24.24 29.22 24.10
CA ASP A 104 24.23 27.79 24.43
C ASP A 104 23.95 27.50 25.91
N ASP A 105 24.20 28.46 26.80
CA ASP A 105 23.88 28.37 28.23
C ASP A 105 22.37 28.37 28.50
N GLU A 106 21.58 29.07 27.68
CA GLU A 106 20.12 29.14 27.85
C GLU A 106 19.45 27.83 27.40
N LYS A 107 19.97 27.23 26.31
CA LYS A 107 19.54 25.89 25.85
C LYS A 107 19.88 24.81 26.88
N LYS A 108 21.06 24.89 27.51
CA LYS A 108 21.47 23.94 28.55
C LYS A 108 20.56 24.05 29.79
N ARG A 109 20.24 25.26 30.24
CA ARG A 109 19.30 25.50 31.35
C ARG A 109 17.88 25.03 31.04
N LEU A 110 17.42 25.16 29.80
CA LEU A 110 16.11 24.67 29.38
C LEU A 110 16.06 23.13 29.39
N LEU A 111 17.11 22.47 28.92
CA LEU A 111 17.22 21.00 28.94
C LEU A 111 17.27 20.43 30.36
N GLU A 112 17.94 21.10 31.30
CA GLU A 112 17.98 20.73 32.72
C GLU A 112 16.57 20.75 33.33
N ARG A 113 15.83 21.86 33.15
CA ARG A 113 14.44 22.00 33.65
C ARG A 113 13.48 20.98 33.04
N LEU A 114 13.68 20.60 31.78
CA LEU A 114 12.86 19.58 31.12
C LEU A 114 13.14 18.17 31.65
N ARG A 115 14.37 17.89 32.08
CA ARG A 115 14.75 16.61 32.72
C ARG A 115 14.15 16.52 34.13
N GLU A 116 14.29 17.56 34.94
CA GLU A 116 13.69 17.62 36.29
C GLU A 116 12.18 17.41 36.24
N LYS A 117 11.48 18.15 35.35
CA LYS A 117 10.03 18.02 35.16
C LYS A 117 9.58 16.66 34.60
N ARG A 118 10.49 15.90 33.98
CA ARG A 118 10.21 14.54 33.50
C ARG A 118 10.35 13.53 34.64
N ASP A 119 11.35 13.71 35.49
CA ASP A 119 11.62 12.81 36.60
C ASP A 119 10.56 12.98 37.72
N GLU A 120 10.09 14.21 37.97
CA GLU A 120 8.94 14.49 38.85
C GLU A 120 7.66 13.76 38.38
N ARG A 121 7.35 13.81 37.08
CA ARG A 121 6.19 13.10 36.49
C ARG A 121 6.34 11.58 36.50
N ARG A 122 7.58 11.09 36.52
CA ARG A 122 7.87 9.65 36.62
C ARG A 122 7.65 9.15 38.04
N GLU A 123 8.06 9.92 39.05
CA GLU A 123 7.80 9.62 40.45
C GLU A 123 6.31 9.73 40.81
N GLU A 124 5.60 10.70 40.24
CA GLU A 124 4.15 10.85 40.43
C GLU A 124 3.37 9.66 39.83
N ARG A 125 3.77 9.16 38.65
CA ARG A 125 3.18 7.95 38.03
C ARG A 125 3.51 6.66 38.76
N ALA A 126 4.62 6.60 39.49
CA ALA A 126 5.00 5.43 40.27
C ALA A 126 4.15 5.25 41.54
N LYS A 127 3.45 6.29 41.99
CA LYS A 127 2.61 6.27 43.20
C LYS A 127 1.16 5.82 42.95
N ASP A 128 0.70 5.81 41.69
CA ASP A 128 -0.71 5.57 41.31
C ASP A 128 -0.95 4.34 40.41
N ALA A 129 0.00 3.40 40.34
CA ALA A 129 -0.19 2.19 39.53
C ALA A 129 -1.19 1.19 40.20
N PRO A 130 -2.33 0.86 39.56
CA PRO A 130 -3.26 -0.13 40.09
C PRO A 130 -2.70 -1.55 39.94
N LYS A 131 -2.74 -2.35 41.01
CA LYS A 131 -2.45 -3.80 40.95
C LYS A 131 -3.61 -4.54 40.30
N LEU A 132 -3.41 -5.07 39.09
CA LEU A 132 -4.35 -5.98 38.44
C LEU A 132 -4.18 -7.42 38.97
N PRO A 133 -5.28 -8.16 39.22
CA PRO A 133 -5.24 -9.52 39.74
C PRO A 133 -4.87 -10.55 38.65
N SER A 134 -4.11 -11.56 39.06
CA SER A 134 -3.77 -12.74 38.25
C SER A 134 -5.01 -13.58 37.93
N ALA A 135 -5.25 -13.83 36.65
CA ALA A 135 -6.24 -14.80 36.19
C ALA A 135 -5.57 -16.16 35.93
N THR A 136 -6.15 -17.19 36.52
CA THR A 136 -5.82 -18.62 36.38
C THR A 136 -6.26 -19.16 35.01
N THR A 137 -5.38 -19.90 34.35
CA THR A 137 -5.67 -20.66 33.12
C THR A 137 -6.11 -22.10 33.41
N PRO A 138 -7.14 -22.63 32.74
CA PRO A 138 -7.37 -24.07 32.59
C PRO A 138 -6.49 -24.68 31.49
N LYS A 139 -6.25 -25.98 31.64
CA LYS A 139 -5.22 -26.80 31.02
C LYS A 139 -5.79 -27.77 29.96
N ASP A 140 -4.93 -28.14 29.00
CA ASP A 140 -4.92 -29.28 28.06
C ASP A 140 -5.41 -29.12 26.60
N ALA A 141 -4.42 -29.02 25.68
CA ALA A 141 -4.14 -29.98 24.59
C ALA A 141 -2.70 -29.71 24.05
N PRO A 142 -1.85 -30.73 23.79
CA PRO A 142 -0.44 -30.50 23.43
C PRO A 142 -0.30 -30.06 21.96
N PRO A 143 0.36 -28.92 21.66
CA PRO A 143 0.71 -28.59 20.29
C PRO A 143 1.85 -29.51 19.82
N LYS A 144 1.69 -30.04 18.61
CA LYS A 144 2.78 -30.60 17.79
C LYS A 144 4.01 -29.71 17.93
N ALA A 145 5.14 -30.30 18.33
CA ALA A 145 6.40 -29.60 18.60
C ALA A 145 6.72 -28.61 17.46
N ALA A 146 6.46 -27.33 17.72
CA ALA A 146 6.98 -26.26 16.90
C ALA A 146 8.50 -26.33 17.04
N ALA A 147 9.20 -26.33 15.91
CA ALA A 147 10.64 -26.11 15.90
C ALA A 147 10.94 -24.88 16.79
N ALA A 148 12.03 -24.93 17.55
CA ALA A 148 12.47 -23.79 18.36
C ALA A 148 12.43 -22.52 17.49
N PRO A 149 11.90 -21.39 18.01
CA PRO A 149 11.74 -20.18 17.21
C PRO A 149 13.10 -19.80 16.64
N ALA A 150 13.23 -19.89 15.31
CA ALA A 150 14.43 -19.46 14.60
C ALA A 150 14.72 -17.99 14.96
N ASP A 151 15.99 -17.66 15.16
CA ASP A 151 16.41 -16.29 15.42
C ASP A 151 15.85 -15.36 14.32
N GLY A 152 15.03 -14.40 14.73
CA GLY A 152 14.29 -13.56 13.79
C GLY A 152 15.21 -12.66 12.95
N LEU A 153 16.38 -12.29 13.47
CA LEU A 153 17.40 -11.57 12.71
C LEU A 153 17.98 -12.45 11.59
N THR A 154 18.34 -13.69 11.92
CA THR A 154 18.83 -14.67 10.94
C THR A 154 17.80 -14.91 9.83
N VAL A 155 16.53 -15.14 10.19
CA VAL A 155 15.44 -15.32 9.20
C VAL A 155 15.29 -14.07 8.33
N ALA A 156 15.28 -12.87 8.92
CA ALA A 156 15.14 -11.63 8.17
C ALA A 156 16.27 -11.43 7.15
N LYS A 157 17.52 -11.77 7.52
CA LYS A 157 18.67 -11.73 6.60
C LYS A 157 18.52 -12.68 5.43
N GLN A 158 18.08 -13.92 5.68
CA GLN A 158 17.86 -14.92 4.62
C GLN A 158 16.75 -14.47 3.66
N VAL A 159 15.62 -14.03 4.20
CA VAL A 159 14.50 -13.51 3.40
C VAL A 159 14.91 -12.28 2.60
N TYR A 160 15.62 -11.33 3.22
CA TYR A 160 16.13 -10.14 2.53
C TYR A 160 17.08 -10.51 1.40
N ALA A 161 18.04 -11.41 1.63
CA ALA A 161 19.00 -11.83 0.61
C ALA A 161 18.31 -12.44 -0.62
N LEU A 162 17.34 -13.34 -0.39
CA LEU A 162 16.53 -13.92 -1.46
C LEU A 162 15.70 -12.85 -2.19
N ALA A 163 14.98 -12.02 -1.45
CA ALA A 163 14.10 -11.00 -2.03
C ALA A 163 14.89 -9.95 -2.84
N TYR A 164 16.05 -9.54 -2.33
CA TYR A 164 16.96 -8.64 -3.03
C TYR A 164 17.48 -9.28 -4.32
N ALA A 165 17.96 -10.53 -4.27
CA ALA A 165 18.45 -11.25 -5.45
C ALA A 165 17.36 -11.44 -6.53
N LYS A 166 16.08 -11.58 -6.14
CA LYS A 166 14.94 -11.58 -7.07
C LYS A 166 14.70 -10.19 -7.65
N TYR A 167 14.68 -9.16 -6.80
CA TYR A 167 14.48 -7.77 -7.21
C TYR A 167 15.58 -7.22 -8.13
N GLU A 168 16.83 -7.69 -7.99
CA GLU A 168 17.91 -7.32 -8.90
C GLU A 168 17.61 -7.70 -10.34
N LYS A 169 17.06 -8.90 -10.55
CA LYS A 169 16.69 -9.46 -11.85
C LYS A 169 15.31 -9.02 -12.34
N LEU A 170 14.52 -8.40 -11.47
CA LEU A 170 13.18 -7.93 -11.76
C LEU A 170 13.22 -6.67 -12.64
N ASN A 171 12.66 -6.76 -13.84
CA ASN A 171 12.50 -5.61 -14.73
C ASN A 171 11.12 -4.98 -14.60
N ASP A 172 10.08 -5.82 -14.59
CA ASP A 172 8.69 -5.41 -14.49
C ASP A 172 7.83 -6.50 -13.86
N TYR A 173 6.64 -6.11 -13.41
CA TYR A 173 5.59 -7.04 -13.00
C TYR A 173 4.21 -6.41 -13.03
N GLU A 174 3.21 -7.28 -13.07
CA GLU A 174 1.80 -6.96 -12.82
C GLU A 174 1.28 -7.83 -11.67
N VAL A 175 0.48 -7.23 -10.79
CA VAL A 175 -0.19 -7.91 -9.67
C VAL A 175 -1.59 -7.37 -9.49
N HIS A 176 -2.43 -8.19 -8.86
CA HIS A 176 -3.63 -7.72 -8.19
C HIS A 176 -3.27 -7.31 -6.77
N MET A 177 -3.47 -6.04 -6.44
CA MET A 177 -3.18 -5.45 -5.14
C MET A 177 -4.48 -5.10 -4.41
N VAL A 178 -4.62 -5.58 -3.19
CA VAL A 178 -5.64 -5.10 -2.24
C VAL A 178 -4.98 -4.14 -1.26
N ARG A 179 -5.57 -2.96 -1.10
CA ARG A 179 -5.02 -1.86 -0.30
C ARG A 179 -6.02 -1.33 0.72
N ARG A 180 -5.58 -1.13 1.96
CA ARG A 180 -6.27 -0.35 3.02
C ARG A 180 -5.27 0.52 3.75
N GLU A 181 -5.65 1.75 4.07
CA GLU A 181 -4.79 2.69 4.76
C GLU A 181 -5.59 3.55 5.74
N VAL A 182 -4.88 4.08 6.75
CA VAL A 182 -5.36 5.18 7.59
C VAL A 182 -4.58 6.43 7.21
N VAL A 183 -5.27 7.41 6.65
CA VAL A 183 -4.70 8.67 6.16
C VAL A 183 -5.30 9.83 6.94
N GLY A 184 -4.47 10.67 7.55
CA GLY A 184 -4.94 11.77 8.40
C GLY A 184 -5.81 11.31 9.58
N GLY A 185 -5.53 10.11 10.11
CA GLY A 185 -6.29 9.51 11.21
C GLY A 185 -7.66 8.93 10.83
N LYS A 186 -7.96 8.81 9.52
CA LYS A 186 -9.21 8.23 9.01
C LYS A 186 -8.94 7.01 8.17
N GLU A 187 -9.67 5.93 8.43
CA GLU A 187 -9.67 4.74 7.58
C GLU A 187 -10.18 5.10 6.18
N THR A 188 -9.44 4.68 5.16
CA THR A 188 -9.86 4.77 3.77
C THR A 188 -10.58 3.48 3.37
N PRO A 189 -11.52 3.53 2.42
CA PRO A 189 -12.13 2.32 1.88
C PRO A 189 -11.09 1.34 1.30
N THR A 190 -11.39 0.04 1.36
CA THR A 190 -10.56 -0.99 0.71
C THR A 190 -10.58 -0.83 -0.79
N GLU A 191 -9.41 -0.83 -1.40
CA GLU A 191 -9.26 -0.72 -2.84
C GLU A 191 -8.68 -1.99 -3.43
N GLU A 192 -9.27 -2.45 -4.54
CA GLU A 192 -8.75 -3.52 -5.39
C GLU A 192 -8.18 -2.90 -6.66
N ILE A 193 -6.90 -3.15 -6.90
CA ILE A 193 -6.09 -2.42 -7.86
C ILE A 193 -5.36 -3.41 -8.77
N GLN A 194 -5.47 -3.22 -10.09
CA GLN A 194 -4.47 -3.77 -11.01
C GLN A 194 -3.25 -2.85 -10.94
N PHE A 195 -2.13 -3.38 -10.43
CA PHE A 195 -0.89 -2.64 -10.23
C PHE A 195 0.17 -3.15 -11.21
N GLN A 196 0.78 -2.23 -11.93
CA GLN A 196 1.85 -2.49 -12.88
C GLN A 196 3.07 -1.63 -12.51
N TYR A 197 4.22 -2.27 -12.47
CA TYR A 197 5.49 -1.63 -12.14
C TYR A 197 6.55 -2.02 -13.16
N ARG A 198 7.37 -1.05 -13.54
CA ARG A 198 8.59 -1.26 -14.32
C ARG A 198 9.73 -0.49 -13.68
N LYS A 199 10.88 -1.15 -13.53
CA LYS A 199 12.06 -0.63 -12.82
C LYS A 199 12.76 0.48 -13.60
N GLN A 200 12.88 0.36 -14.92
CA GLN A 200 13.61 1.32 -15.77
C GLN A 200 12.90 1.59 -17.11
N PRO A 201 12.57 2.86 -17.44
CA PRO A 201 12.47 3.98 -16.48
C PRO A 201 11.49 3.61 -15.37
N PHE A 202 11.66 4.15 -14.16
CA PHE A 202 10.72 3.90 -13.07
C PHE A 202 9.32 4.29 -13.52
N SER A 203 8.44 3.30 -13.66
CA SER A 203 7.10 3.48 -14.21
C SER A 203 6.09 2.75 -13.35
N VAL A 204 4.99 3.43 -13.03
CA VAL A 204 3.92 2.91 -12.20
C VAL A 204 2.59 3.18 -12.89
N TYR A 205 1.77 2.15 -12.98
CA TYR A 205 0.38 2.27 -13.38
C TYR A 205 -0.52 1.56 -12.37
N MET A 206 -1.60 2.22 -11.97
CA MET A 206 -2.60 1.70 -11.06
C MET A 206 -3.98 1.90 -11.67
N LYS A 207 -4.80 0.85 -11.66
CA LYS A 207 -6.21 0.93 -12.00
C LYS A 207 -7.07 0.34 -10.90
N ASN A 208 -7.95 1.14 -10.32
CA ASN A 208 -8.95 0.67 -9.39
C ASN A 208 -10.01 -0.15 -10.13
N ILE A 209 -10.04 -1.45 -9.85
CA ILE A 209 -10.94 -2.43 -10.47
C ILE A 209 -12.10 -2.84 -9.55
N GLY A 210 -11.95 -2.64 -8.23
CA GLY A 210 -13.01 -2.85 -7.24
C GLY A 210 -14.06 -1.73 -7.23
N GLU A 211 -15.00 -1.80 -6.29
CA GLU A 211 -16.10 -0.83 -6.16
C GLU A 211 -15.62 0.55 -5.72
N ASN A 212 -14.69 0.60 -4.75
CA ASN A 212 -14.15 1.86 -4.23
C ASN A 212 -13.17 2.48 -5.23
N GLY A 213 -13.50 3.68 -5.70
CA GLY A 213 -12.69 4.38 -6.70
C GLY A 213 -12.77 3.73 -8.09
N LYS A 214 -13.81 2.93 -8.38
CA LYS A 214 -13.92 2.17 -9.63
C LYS A 214 -13.61 3.04 -10.86
N GLY A 215 -12.69 2.55 -11.70
CA GLY A 215 -12.28 3.24 -12.92
C GLY A 215 -11.26 4.37 -12.71
N ARG A 216 -10.81 4.64 -11.47
CA ARG A 216 -9.66 5.51 -11.24
C ARG A 216 -8.44 4.87 -11.86
N GLU A 217 -7.68 5.69 -12.59
CA GLU A 217 -6.40 5.29 -13.16
C GLU A 217 -5.34 6.31 -12.77
N VAL A 218 -4.14 5.83 -12.46
CA VAL A 218 -3.00 6.67 -12.11
C VAL A 218 -1.78 6.15 -12.85
N LEU A 219 -1.02 7.05 -13.47
CA LEU A 219 0.19 6.73 -14.22
C LEU A 219 1.29 7.72 -13.87
N TYR A 220 2.50 7.20 -13.67
CA TYR A 220 3.70 8.01 -13.47
C TYR A 220 4.88 7.33 -14.17
N VAL A 221 5.72 8.14 -14.82
CA VAL A 221 6.98 7.68 -15.42
C VAL A 221 8.06 8.69 -15.08
N GLU A 222 9.08 8.23 -14.37
CA GLU A 222 10.22 9.06 -14.00
C GLU A 222 10.93 9.59 -15.24
N GLY A 223 11.24 10.89 -15.23
CA GLY A 223 11.92 11.57 -16.34
C GLY A 223 11.11 11.75 -17.62
N LYS A 224 9.82 11.38 -17.64
CA LYS A 224 8.92 11.61 -18.79
C LYS A 224 7.69 12.43 -18.36
N PHE A 225 6.96 12.95 -19.37
CA PHE A 225 5.69 13.66 -19.20
C PHE A 225 5.73 14.76 -18.12
N ASP A 226 6.74 15.63 -18.22
CA ASP A 226 6.96 16.77 -17.30
C ASP A 226 7.16 16.37 -15.82
N GLY A 227 7.46 15.09 -15.55
CA GLY A 227 7.57 14.56 -14.19
C GLY A 227 6.23 14.53 -13.45
N LEU A 228 5.12 14.59 -14.18
CA LEU A 228 3.78 14.62 -13.61
C LEU A 228 3.19 13.22 -13.46
N MET A 229 2.33 13.09 -12.46
CA MET A 229 1.42 11.97 -12.32
C MET A 229 0.13 12.30 -13.07
N HIS A 230 -0.28 11.42 -13.99
CA HIS A 230 -1.52 11.54 -14.74
C HIS A 230 -2.61 10.70 -14.11
N VAL A 231 -3.79 11.30 -13.93
CA VAL A 231 -4.90 10.70 -13.17
C VAL A 231 -6.19 10.77 -13.98
N VAL A 232 -6.93 9.68 -14.01
CA VAL A 232 -8.36 9.65 -14.33
C VAL A 232 -9.12 9.45 -13.02
N THR A 233 -10.08 10.32 -12.71
CA THR A 233 -10.92 10.17 -11.51
C THR A 233 -11.79 8.93 -11.60
N GLY A 234 -11.92 8.20 -10.51
CA GLY A 234 -12.85 7.08 -10.38
C GLY A 234 -14.18 7.48 -9.74
N GLN A 235 -15.06 6.51 -9.60
CA GLN A 235 -16.32 6.68 -8.88
C GLN A 235 -16.08 7.09 -7.42
N GLY A 236 -16.78 8.14 -6.98
CA GLY A 236 -16.70 8.63 -5.60
C GLY A 236 -15.50 9.54 -5.31
N ASP A 237 -14.59 9.77 -6.26
CA ASP A 237 -13.39 10.56 -5.98
C ASP A 237 -13.65 12.04 -5.71
N ASN A 238 -14.53 12.64 -6.51
CA ASN A 238 -14.95 14.03 -6.39
C ASN A 238 -16.40 14.16 -6.85
N ARG A 239 -17.29 14.59 -5.95
CA ARG A 239 -18.73 14.73 -6.22
C ARG A 239 -19.06 15.78 -7.28
N LEU A 240 -18.18 16.78 -7.48
CA LEU A 240 -18.40 17.89 -8.41
C LEU A 240 -17.93 17.54 -9.82
N ILE A 241 -16.77 16.88 -9.93
CA ILE A 241 -16.11 16.59 -11.21
C ILE A 241 -16.60 15.25 -11.80
N GLY A 242 -17.04 14.31 -10.95
CA GLY A 242 -17.46 12.98 -11.39
C GLY A 242 -16.29 12.06 -11.76
N ALA A 243 -16.63 10.85 -12.23
CA ALA A 243 -15.66 9.86 -12.72
C ALA A 243 -15.29 10.12 -14.18
N GLY A 244 -14.07 9.77 -14.57
CA GLY A 244 -13.55 9.89 -15.94
C GLY A 244 -12.83 11.20 -16.26
N PHE A 245 -12.75 12.13 -15.31
CA PHE A 245 -12.03 13.39 -15.50
C PHE A 245 -10.52 13.16 -15.48
N LYS A 246 -9.83 13.74 -16.46
CA LYS A 246 -8.37 13.64 -16.60
C LYS A 246 -7.69 14.86 -16.02
N THR A 247 -6.66 14.63 -15.21
CA THR A 247 -5.82 15.70 -14.66
C THR A 247 -4.37 15.23 -14.50
N SER A 248 -3.46 16.17 -14.34
CA SER A 248 -2.03 15.92 -14.13
C SER A 248 -1.57 16.69 -12.89
N LEU A 249 -0.87 16.02 -11.99
CA LEU A 249 -0.49 16.54 -10.68
C LEU A 249 0.98 16.27 -10.42
N ARG A 250 1.63 17.14 -9.64
CA ARG A 250 2.94 16.80 -9.11
C ARG A 250 2.82 15.62 -8.13
N PRO A 251 3.69 14.60 -8.19
CA PRO A 251 3.67 13.45 -7.29
C PRO A 251 3.74 13.78 -5.79
N ASP A 252 4.32 14.93 -5.46
CA ASP A 252 4.53 15.43 -4.09
C ASP A 252 3.48 16.46 -3.64
N SER A 253 2.53 16.82 -4.50
CA SER A 253 1.48 17.78 -4.15
C SER A 253 0.54 17.25 -3.07
N SER A 254 0.01 18.15 -2.24
CA SER A 254 -0.95 17.79 -1.20
C SER A 254 -2.17 17.05 -1.74
N MET A 255 -2.60 17.37 -2.97
CA MET A 255 -3.72 16.67 -3.62
C MET A 255 -3.35 15.24 -4.05
N ALA A 256 -2.12 15.01 -4.51
CA ALA A 256 -1.64 13.67 -4.86
C ALA A 256 -1.51 12.78 -3.62
N THR A 257 -1.06 13.34 -2.49
CA THR A 257 -0.82 12.59 -1.24
C THR A 257 -2.03 12.55 -0.30
N ALA A 258 -3.13 13.25 -0.61
CA ALA A 258 -4.29 13.37 0.30
C ALA A 258 -4.99 12.04 0.62
N LYS A 259 -4.83 11.02 -0.24
CA LYS A 259 -5.51 9.72 -0.13
C LYS A 259 -4.53 8.55 0.01
N SER A 260 -3.24 8.81 0.27
CA SER A 260 -2.29 7.73 0.50
C SER A 260 -1.19 8.12 1.49
N ARG A 261 -0.71 7.12 2.23
CA ARG A 261 0.45 7.19 3.13
C ARG A 261 1.77 7.33 2.38
N HIS A 262 1.86 6.86 1.13
CA HIS A 262 3.08 6.93 0.32
C HIS A 262 2.85 7.71 -0.98
N LYS A 263 3.94 8.28 -1.47
CA LYS A 263 3.98 8.90 -2.80
C LYS A 263 4.06 7.82 -3.87
N ILE A 264 3.56 8.11 -5.07
CA ILE A 264 3.69 7.18 -6.21
C ILE A 264 5.16 6.88 -6.57
N THR A 265 6.07 7.80 -6.26
CA THR A 265 7.53 7.63 -6.45
C THR A 265 8.15 6.63 -5.49
N GLU A 266 7.41 6.16 -4.47
CA GLU A 266 7.85 5.16 -3.49
C GLU A 266 7.32 3.76 -3.81
N ALA A 267 6.57 3.61 -4.89
CA ALA A 267 5.93 2.35 -5.26
C ALA A 267 6.93 1.28 -5.70
N GLY A 268 6.54 0.02 -5.52
CA GLY A 268 7.35 -1.15 -5.88
C GLY A 268 8.16 -1.72 -4.72
N ALA A 269 8.82 -2.86 -4.97
CA ALA A 269 9.53 -3.60 -3.93
C ALA A 269 10.81 -2.90 -3.42
N GLY A 270 11.43 -2.03 -4.23
CA GLY A 270 12.72 -1.41 -3.92
C GLY A 270 12.73 -0.60 -2.62
N ASN A 271 11.75 0.27 -2.41
CA ASN A 271 11.67 1.10 -1.20
C ASN A 271 11.46 0.24 0.06
N MET A 272 10.65 -0.82 -0.03
CA MET A 272 10.47 -1.78 1.05
C MET A 272 11.79 -2.48 1.39
N LEU A 273 12.55 -2.93 0.39
CA LEU A 273 13.85 -3.58 0.62
C LEU A 273 14.86 -2.65 1.32
N VAL A 274 14.89 -1.37 0.96
CA VAL A 274 15.72 -0.36 1.65
C VAL A 274 15.32 -0.21 3.12
N LYS A 275 14.01 -0.15 3.40
CA LYS A 275 13.49 -0.08 4.78
C LYS A 275 13.82 -1.35 5.58
N LEU A 276 13.72 -2.53 4.96
CA LEU A 276 14.06 -3.81 5.57
C LEU A 276 15.56 -3.92 5.88
N ASP A 277 16.44 -3.52 4.96
CA ASP A 277 17.89 -3.46 5.17
C ASP A 277 18.25 -2.56 6.36
N LYS A 278 17.63 -1.37 6.46
CA LYS A 278 17.81 -0.47 7.61
C LYS A 278 17.38 -1.13 8.92
N ALA A 279 16.26 -1.86 8.92
CA ALA A 279 15.76 -2.58 10.09
C ALA A 279 16.71 -3.71 10.52
N ILE A 280 17.25 -4.48 9.56
CA ILE A 280 18.24 -5.53 9.80
C ILE A 280 19.50 -4.92 10.43
N LYS A 281 20.06 -3.85 9.85
CA LYS A 281 21.23 -3.15 10.39
C LYS A 281 20.99 -2.59 11.79
N SER A 282 19.77 -2.12 12.08
CA SER A 282 19.40 -1.69 13.43
C SER A 282 19.41 -2.85 14.42
N ALA A 283 18.89 -4.02 14.02
CA ALA A 283 18.85 -5.21 14.85
C ALA A 283 20.25 -5.83 15.07
N GLU A 284 21.11 -5.83 14.05
CA GLU A 284 22.52 -6.22 14.18
C GLU A 284 23.28 -5.36 15.20
N ALA A 285 22.95 -4.06 15.25
CA ALA A 285 23.51 -3.12 16.23
C ALA A 285 22.86 -3.22 17.62
N GLY A 286 21.94 -4.17 17.85
CA GLY A 286 21.23 -4.34 19.12
C GLY A 286 20.23 -3.22 19.44
N ARG A 287 19.85 -2.39 18.47
CA ARG A 287 18.91 -1.25 18.65
C ARG A 287 17.45 -1.63 18.44
N SER A 288 17.18 -2.76 17.80
CA SER A 288 15.84 -3.32 17.59
C SER A 288 15.89 -4.84 17.62
N ALA A 289 14.73 -5.49 17.75
CA ALA A 289 14.62 -6.94 17.67
C ALA A 289 13.63 -7.31 16.56
N ILE A 290 14.05 -8.15 15.62
CA ILE A 290 13.16 -8.68 14.58
C ILE A 290 12.65 -10.03 15.05
N LYS A 291 11.34 -10.25 14.92
CA LYS A 291 10.69 -11.51 15.27
C LYS A 291 10.37 -12.30 14.01
N SER A 292 10.75 -13.57 13.97
CA SER A 292 10.23 -14.51 12.98
C SER A 292 8.83 -14.96 13.37
N LEU A 293 7.92 -14.98 12.40
CA LEU A 293 6.59 -15.56 12.53
C LEU A 293 6.51 -16.97 11.92
N GLY A 294 7.59 -17.42 11.26
CA GLY A 294 7.63 -18.67 10.51
C GLY A 294 6.68 -18.68 9.32
N THR A 295 6.44 -19.88 8.79
CA THR A 295 5.49 -20.12 7.71
C THR A 295 4.05 -20.09 8.23
N VAL A 296 3.21 -19.24 7.65
CA VAL A 296 1.83 -19.00 8.06
C VAL A 296 0.89 -19.17 6.86
N GLN A 297 -0.13 -20.00 6.99
CA GLN A 297 -1.26 -19.99 6.05
C GLN A 297 -2.16 -18.80 6.39
N ARG A 298 -2.17 -17.79 5.52
CA ARG A 298 -3.06 -16.64 5.67
C ARG A 298 -4.34 -16.84 4.84
N LYS A 299 -5.44 -16.21 5.26
CA LYS A 299 -6.73 -16.25 4.55
C LYS A 299 -6.75 -15.48 3.23
N ASP A 300 -5.84 -14.52 3.09
CA ASP A 300 -5.71 -13.60 1.97
C ASP A 300 -4.62 -14.02 0.98
N GLN A 301 -4.01 -15.19 1.20
CA GLN A 301 -2.96 -15.74 0.36
C GLN A 301 -3.32 -17.16 -0.09
N PRO A 302 -3.13 -17.49 -1.38
CA PRO A 302 -3.48 -18.80 -1.92
C PRO A 302 -2.55 -19.91 -1.41
N THR A 303 -1.37 -19.55 -0.92
CA THR A 303 -0.34 -20.46 -0.41
C THR A 303 0.19 -19.95 0.94
N PRO A 304 0.82 -20.81 1.75
CA PRO A 304 1.52 -20.36 2.95
C PRO A 304 2.63 -19.36 2.61
N VAL A 305 2.88 -18.42 3.52
CA VAL A 305 3.87 -17.34 3.38
C VAL A 305 4.71 -17.21 4.65
N ASP A 306 5.95 -16.76 4.54
CA ASP A 306 6.86 -16.62 5.68
C ASP A 306 6.86 -15.19 6.21
N GLY A 307 6.58 -15.04 7.50
CA GLY A 307 6.40 -13.75 8.14
C GLY A 307 7.57 -13.30 8.99
N ILE A 308 7.87 -12.00 8.95
CA ILE A 308 8.73 -11.30 9.92
C ILE A 308 7.99 -10.09 10.48
N GLU A 309 8.22 -9.79 11.76
CA GLU A 309 7.66 -8.63 12.46
C GLU A 309 8.80 -7.75 12.98
N ILE A 310 8.74 -6.46 12.66
CA ILE A 310 9.75 -5.46 12.95
C ILE A 310 9.10 -4.34 13.78
N PRO A 311 9.61 -3.99 14.96
CA PRO A 311 9.10 -2.87 15.73
C PRO A 311 9.45 -1.56 15.03
N ILE A 312 8.51 -0.62 15.03
CA ILE A 312 8.72 0.77 14.62
C ILE A 312 8.89 1.59 15.90
N ALA A 313 10.04 2.22 16.09
CA ALA A 313 10.27 3.06 17.28
C ALA A 313 9.47 4.35 17.20
N ALA A 314 9.18 4.96 18.37
CA ALA A 314 8.48 6.23 18.43
C ALA A 314 9.27 7.33 17.70
N GLY A 315 8.61 7.98 16.73
CA GLY A 315 9.21 9.05 15.93
C GLY A 315 9.94 8.61 14.65
N ASP A 316 10.13 7.30 14.43
CA ASP A 316 10.77 6.79 13.20
C ASP A 316 9.87 6.91 11.97
N ASP A 317 8.55 6.94 12.18
CA ASP A 317 7.54 7.20 11.16
C ASP A 317 6.69 8.40 11.61
N SER A 318 6.62 9.43 10.77
CA SER A 318 5.93 10.68 11.07
C SER A 318 4.41 10.50 11.23
N THR A 319 3.85 9.44 10.66
CA THR A 319 2.44 9.06 10.80
C THR A 319 2.19 8.16 12.01
N LEU A 320 3.26 7.64 12.63
CA LEU A 320 3.23 6.80 13.84
C LEU A 320 4.15 7.40 14.93
N PRO A 321 3.82 8.58 15.47
CA PRO A 321 4.67 9.28 16.42
C PRO A 321 4.94 8.50 17.72
N LYS A 322 4.11 7.50 18.03
CA LYS A 322 4.27 6.61 19.20
C LYS A 322 4.87 5.25 18.85
N GLY A 323 5.28 5.06 17.60
CA GLY A 323 5.77 3.79 17.10
C GLY A 323 4.64 2.86 16.71
N GLY A 324 4.99 1.59 16.51
CA GLY A 324 4.10 0.58 15.98
C GLY A 324 4.85 -0.67 15.58
N LYS A 325 4.30 -1.41 14.62
CA LYS A 325 4.94 -2.61 14.07
C LYS A 325 4.74 -2.67 12.57
N TRP A 326 5.76 -3.19 11.90
CA TRP A 326 5.77 -3.49 10.49
C TRP A 326 5.89 -5.00 10.32
N THR A 327 4.85 -5.64 9.81
CA THR A 327 4.82 -7.07 9.55
C THR A 327 4.85 -7.32 8.06
N LEU A 328 5.84 -8.10 7.62
CA LEU A 328 6.05 -8.46 6.22
C LEU A 328 5.90 -9.96 6.06
N TYR A 329 5.18 -10.37 5.02
CA TYR A 329 5.03 -11.76 4.63
C TYR A 329 5.53 -11.94 3.21
N PHE A 330 6.45 -12.88 3.02
CA PHE A 330 7.07 -13.18 1.73
C PHE A 330 6.58 -14.51 1.20
N ASP A 331 6.42 -14.61 -0.12
CA ASP A 331 6.15 -15.87 -0.79
C ASP A 331 7.47 -16.61 -1.01
N LEU A 332 7.74 -17.65 -0.21
CA LEU A 332 8.97 -18.45 -0.33
C LEU A 332 8.75 -19.79 -1.03
N LYS A 333 7.57 -19.98 -1.64
CA LYS A 333 7.27 -21.19 -2.42
C LYS A 333 7.96 -21.10 -3.79
N SER A 334 8.96 -21.95 -4.04
CA SER A 334 9.88 -21.82 -5.17
C SER A 334 9.25 -21.90 -6.56
N ASP A 335 8.12 -22.62 -6.70
CA ASP A 335 7.33 -22.75 -7.93
C ASP A 335 6.17 -21.73 -8.02
N SER A 336 6.05 -20.81 -7.05
CA SER A 336 5.07 -19.72 -7.13
C SER A 336 5.55 -18.59 -8.05
N PRO A 337 4.66 -17.97 -8.85
CA PRO A 337 4.99 -16.75 -9.59
C PRO A 337 5.46 -15.59 -8.71
N GLY A 338 5.06 -15.58 -7.43
CA GLY A 338 5.47 -14.58 -6.45
C GLY A 338 6.80 -14.87 -5.74
N TYR A 339 7.48 -15.98 -6.06
CA TYR A 339 8.63 -16.47 -5.28
C TYR A 339 9.72 -15.40 -5.01
N GLY A 340 9.97 -15.17 -3.73
CA GLY A 340 10.90 -14.20 -3.16
C GLY A 340 10.37 -12.75 -3.12
N ASN A 341 9.12 -12.51 -3.50
CA ASN A 341 8.50 -11.19 -3.41
C ASN A 341 7.63 -11.07 -2.14
N LEU A 342 7.34 -9.81 -1.78
CA LEU A 342 6.43 -9.47 -0.71
C LEU A 342 5.00 -9.84 -1.09
N ALA A 343 4.39 -10.73 -0.34
CA ALA A 343 3.00 -11.14 -0.52
C ALA A 343 2.04 -10.25 0.26
N VAL A 344 2.36 -9.93 1.51
CA VAL A 344 1.53 -9.06 2.37
C VAL A 344 2.40 -8.15 3.23
N GLN A 345 2.01 -6.89 3.34
CA GLN A 345 2.53 -5.93 4.31
C GLN A 345 1.40 -5.46 5.21
N VAL A 346 1.64 -5.43 6.50
CA VAL A 346 0.74 -4.86 7.51
C VAL A 346 1.54 -3.91 8.40
N THR A 347 1.04 -2.70 8.59
CA THR A 347 1.59 -1.78 9.59
C THR A 347 0.52 -1.52 10.64
N THR A 348 0.88 -1.66 11.91
CA THR A 348 0.00 -1.36 13.05
C THR A 348 0.59 -0.24 13.91
N ASP A 349 -0.27 0.54 14.56
CA ASP A 349 0.15 1.54 15.53
C ASP A 349 0.52 0.94 16.91
N GLU A 350 0.76 1.79 17.91
CA GLU A 350 1.14 1.37 19.26
C GLU A 350 0.05 0.58 20.02
N LYS A 351 -1.17 0.54 19.48
CA LYS A 351 -2.33 -0.15 20.02
C LYS A 351 -2.77 -1.33 19.17
N ASP A 352 -1.88 -1.82 18.30
CA ASP A 352 -2.14 -2.92 17.36
C ASP A 352 -3.27 -2.64 16.36
N ARG A 353 -3.60 -1.37 16.10
CA ARG A 353 -4.60 -1.01 15.08
C ARG A 353 -3.93 -0.97 13.71
N GLU A 354 -4.52 -1.64 12.73
CA GLU A 354 -4.06 -1.60 11.33
C GLU A 354 -4.14 -0.17 10.79
N VAL A 355 -3.00 0.38 10.38
CA VAL A 355 -2.92 1.69 9.70
C VAL A 355 -2.56 1.55 8.23
N GLU A 356 -2.12 0.37 7.82
CA GLU A 356 -1.71 0.06 6.47
C GLU A 356 -1.79 -1.43 6.23
N TYR A 357 -2.34 -1.81 5.08
CA TYR A 357 -2.39 -3.18 4.62
C TYR A 357 -2.28 -3.20 3.10
N TYR A 358 -1.29 -3.92 2.59
CA TYR A 358 -1.14 -4.24 1.17
C TYR A 358 -1.03 -5.75 1.00
N CYS A 359 -1.84 -6.31 0.10
CA CYS A 359 -1.80 -7.71 -0.27
C CYS A 359 -1.63 -7.84 -1.77
N PHE A 360 -0.64 -8.60 -2.21
CA PHE A 360 -0.28 -8.80 -3.60
C PHE A 360 -0.56 -10.24 -3.99
N THR A 361 -1.33 -10.42 -5.06
CA THR A 361 -1.74 -11.71 -5.61
C THR A 361 -1.66 -11.68 -7.13
N ASN A 362 -1.80 -12.84 -7.79
CA ASN A 362 -1.82 -12.96 -9.25
C ASN A 362 -0.58 -12.35 -9.93
N TRP A 363 0.60 -12.63 -9.38
CA TRP A 363 1.88 -12.18 -9.90
C TRP A 363 2.11 -12.63 -11.34
N LYS A 364 2.49 -11.69 -12.20
CA LYS A 364 3.02 -11.91 -13.54
C LYS A 364 4.42 -11.32 -13.62
N VAL A 365 5.42 -12.18 -13.69
CA VAL A 365 6.84 -11.81 -13.67
C VAL A 365 7.62 -12.64 -14.70
N PRO A 366 8.23 -12.04 -15.74
CA PRO A 366 7.99 -10.66 -16.18
C PRO A 366 6.55 -10.49 -16.69
N ALA A 367 6.03 -9.27 -16.61
CA ALA A 367 4.80 -8.86 -17.28
C ALA A 367 5.05 -8.39 -18.73
N ASN A 368 6.32 -8.15 -19.11
CA ASN A 368 6.75 -7.68 -20.43
C ASN A 368 6.12 -6.32 -20.78
N LEU A 369 6.24 -5.37 -19.85
CA LEU A 369 5.59 -4.05 -19.97
C LEU A 369 6.41 -3.13 -20.90
N THR A 370 5.71 -2.48 -21.81
CA THR A 370 6.29 -1.63 -22.85
C THR A 370 6.03 -0.15 -22.58
N ASP A 371 6.63 0.73 -23.37
CA ASP A 371 6.34 2.17 -23.27
C ASP A 371 4.88 2.53 -23.58
N ALA A 372 4.18 1.72 -24.38
CA ALA A 372 2.75 1.91 -24.64
C ALA A 372 1.90 1.66 -23.37
N ASP A 373 2.33 0.76 -22.49
CA ASP A 373 1.66 0.50 -21.22
C ASP A 373 1.77 1.70 -20.26
N PHE A 374 2.81 2.53 -20.42
CA PHE A 374 3.07 3.70 -19.58
C PHE A 374 2.92 5.03 -20.34
N HIS A 375 2.09 5.07 -21.38
CA HIS A 375 1.74 6.32 -22.07
C HIS A 375 0.42 6.92 -21.53
N PRO A 376 0.33 8.24 -21.26
CA PRO A 376 -0.89 8.89 -20.77
C PRO A 376 -2.14 8.67 -21.65
N ASP A 377 -1.97 8.42 -22.95
CA ASP A 377 -3.08 8.13 -23.88
C ASP A 377 -3.83 6.84 -23.53
N ARG A 378 -3.19 5.91 -22.82
CA ARG A 378 -3.84 4.70 -22.31
C ARG A 378 -4.95 5.03 -21.31
N LEU A 379 -4.82 6.13 -20.58
CA LEU A 379 -5.71 6.46 -19.47
C LEU A 379 -7.14 6.69 -19.94
N GLY A 380 -8.08 5.97 -19.34
CA GLY A 380 -9.51 6.08 -19.66
C GLY A 380 -9.88 5.51 -21.03
N ALA A 381 -8.97 4.79 -21.71
CA ALA A 381 -9.30 4.05 -22.90
C ALA A 381 -10.29 2.91 -22.55
N LYS A 382 -11.39 2.84 -23.31
CA LYS A 382 -12.28 1.67 -23.24
C LYS A 382 -11.53 0.48 -23.85
N LYS A 383 -11.47 -0.65 -23.14
CA LYS A 383 -11.05 -1.91 -23.77
C LYS A 383 -11.96 -2.14 -24.98
N LYS A 384 -11.37 -2.25 -26.17
CA LYS A 384 -12.09 -2.60 -27.40
C LYS A 384 -12.65 -4.01 -27.31
#